data_AF-A0A3D3CQJ9-F1
#
_entry.id   AF-A0A3D3CQJ9-F1
#
_cell.length_a   1.000
_cell.length_b   1.000
_cell.length_c   1.000
_cell.angle_alpha   90.00
_cell.angle_beta   90.00
_cell.angle_gamma   90.00
#
_symmetry.space_group_name_H-M   'P 1'
#
loop_
_entity.id
_entity.type
_entity.pdbx_description
1 polymer ?
#
loop_
_entity_poly.entity_id
_entity_poly.type
_entity_poly.pdbx_seq_one_letter_code
_entity_poly.pdbx_strand_id
1 'polypeptide(L)'
;MIRRFFGNLYFLTFLNGFLLASLFYFRMESNYEDDLFQAIRSDINSKIRPAESEDSVIVKAMHLCHDLLITREPVFEGTQFRGFESGLLEPASLDLMTARGACGSYSMVLARILQGYHYPVRIAQMKSGGIFAAHNIVEAKTLHGWVVLDPLFDVCFVNPSNKLAGFDEVKNNWDYYTPQLPSGYDMNYRYEDVRYSNWTKIPIVMPALKKMLDLTIGKPKADTISLRTYFLRKYNIGFYVNLVIFVLVFYFTLSKLIRAKLFPQKNIPVTFSNVYKYLRMRLQDKGLTERGRA
;
A
#
# COMPACT_ATOMS: atom_id res chain seq x y z
N MET A 1 -18.44 -31.30 5.07
CA MET A 1 -18.37 -30.92 3.63
C MET A 1 -17.04 -30.23 3.27
N ILE A 2 -16.62 -29.19 3.99
CA ILE A 2 -15.38 -28.42 3.78
C ILE A 2 -14.10 -29.29 3.71
N ARG A 3 -13.91 -30.24 4.65
CA ARG A 3 -12.75 -31.15 4.64
C ARG A 3 -12.62 -32.02 3.38
N ARG A 4 -13.74 -32.38 2.73
CA ARG A 4 -13.73 -33.17 1.49
C ARG A 4 -13.30 -32.31 0.30
N PHE A 5 -13.69 -31.03 0.28
CA PHE A 5 -13.38 -30.09 -0.80
C PHE A 5 -11.89 -29.72 -0.82
N PHE A 6 -11.33 -29.26 0.31
CA PHE A 6 -9.87 -29.09 0.48
C PHE A 6 -9.11 -30.43 0.50
N GLY A 7 -9.85 -31.54 0.54
CA GLY A 7 -9.39 -32.92 0.38
C GLY A 7 -8.89 -33.23 -1.03
N ASN A 8 -9.56 -32.67 -2.04
CA ASN A 8 -9.48 -33.08 -3.43
C ASN A 8 -8.23 -32.52 -4.13
N LEU A 9 -7.38 -33.40 -4.65
CA LEU A 9 -6.15 -33.03 -5.35
C LEU A 9 -6.42 -32.20 -6.61
N TYR A 10 -7.50 -32.49 -7.35
CA TYR A 10 -7.86 -31.72 -8.55
C TYR A 10 -8.19 -30.26 -8.22
N PHE A 11 -8.98 -30.05 -7.17
CA PHE A 11 -9.30 -28.69 -6.69
C PHE A 11 -8.04 -27.96 -6.23
N LEU A 12 -7.17 -28.63 -5.47
CA LEU A 12 -5.92 -28.03 -5.01
C LEU A 12 -4.98 -27.66 -6.17
N THR A 13 -4.84 -28.52 -7.18
CA THR A 13 -4.04 -28.21 -8.37
C THR A 13 -4.63 -27.02 -9.13
N PHE A 14 -5.95 -26.98 -9.33
CA PHE A 14 -6.63 -25.83 -9.92
C PHE A 14 -6.37 -24.54 -9.12
N LEU A 15 -6.51 -24.60 -7.79
CA LEU A 15 -6.28 -23.46 -6.91
C LEU A 15 -4.83 -22.95 -7.00
N ASN A 16 -3.83 -23.83 -7.09
CA ASN A 16 -2.45 -23.40 -7.33
C ASN A 16 -2.30 -22.64 -8.65
N GLY A 17 -2.93 -23.13 -9.73
CA GLY A 17 -2.93 -22.44 -11.02
C GLY A 17 -3.57 -21.05 -10.93
N PHE A 18 -4.72 -20.94 -10.25
CA PHE A 18 -5.39 -19.66 -10.02
C PHE A 18 -4.55 -18.68 -9.21
N LEU A 19 -3.95 -19.14 -8.11
CA LEU A 19 -3.10 -18.31 -7.25
C LEU A 19 -1.84 -17.85 -8.00
N LEU A 20 -1.24 -18.72 -8.81
CA LEU A 20 -0.09 -18.39 -9.65
C LEU A 20 -0.44 -17.35 -10.72
N ALA A 21 -1.57 -17.49 -11.41
CA ALA A 21 -2.06 -16.49 -12.35
C ALA A 21 -2.33 -15.14 -11.66
N SER A 22 -2.91 -15.18 -10.45
CA SER A 22 -3.16 -14.00 -9.64
C SER A 22 -1.86 -13.31 -9.19
N LEU A 23 -0.80 -14.08 -8.88
CA LEU A 23 0.54 -13.54 -8.59
C LEU A 23 1.11 -12.78 -9.78
N PHE A 24 0.98 -13.35 -10.98
CA PHE A 24 1.41 -12.69 -12.20
C PHE A 24 0.66 -11.37 -12.42
N TYR A 25 -0.68 -11.39 -12.28
CA TYR A 25 -1.51 -10.18 -12.39
C TYR A 25 -1.09 -9.10 -11.38
N PHE A 26 -1.01 -9.41 -10.09
CA PHE A 26 -0.60 -8.43 -9.08
C PHE A 26 0.80 -7.86 -9.32
N ARG A 27 1.73 -8.69 -9.82
CA ARG A 27 3.09 -8.23 -10.14
C ARG A 27 3.08 -7.30 -11.35
N MET A 28 2.34 -7.63 -12.39
CA MET A 28 2.19 -6.82 -13.59
C MET A 28 1.58 -5.45 -13.25
N GLU A 29 0.47 -5.43 -12.52
CA GLU A 29 -0.18 -4.19 -12.08
C GLU A 29 0.70 -3.35 -11.15
N SER A 30 1.43 -4.00 -10.23
CA SER A 30 2.37 -3.29 -9.37
C SER A 30 3.49 -2.62 -10.17
N ASN A 31 4.02 -3.29 -11.19
CA ASN A 31 5.06 -2.71 -12.05
C ASN A 31 4.49 -1.56 -12.88
N TYR A 32 3.29 -1.73 -13.45
CA TYR A 32 2.62 -0.68 -14.20
C TYR A 32 2.38 0.58 -13.34
N GLU A 33 1.90 0.41 -12.12
CA GLU A 33 1.73 1.53 -11.18
C GLU A 33 3.08 2.17 -10.81
N ASP A 34 4.13 1.37 -10.56
CA ASP A 34 5.48 1.89 -10.30
C ASP A 34 6.02 2.72 -11.48
N ASP A 35 5.85 2.24 -12.72
CA ASP A 35 6.27 2.92 -13.94
C ASP A 35 5.50 4.23 -14.15
N LEU A 36 4.19 4.24 -13.88
CA LEU A 36 3.35 5.43 -13.95
C LEU A 36 3.84 6.52 -12.98
N PHE A 37 4.08 6.18 -11.72
CA PHE A 37 4.62 7.12 -10.73
C PHE A 37 6.09 7.47 -11.00
N GLN A 38 6.85 6.61 -11.69
CA GLN A 38 8.18 6.95 -12.17
C GLN A 38 8.13 7.98 -13.31
N ALA A 39 7.18 7.88 -14.24
CA ALA A 39 7.00 8.87 -15.30
C ALA A 39 6.68 10.26 -14.73
N ILE A 40 5.80 10.33 -13.73
CA ILE A 40 5.49 11.57 -13.00
C ILE A 40 6.75 12.16 -12.35
N ARG A 41 7.53 11.33 -11.66
CA ARG A 41 8.80 11.78 -11.05
C ARG A 41 9.81 12.24 -12.10
N SER A 42 9.91 11.56 -13.23
CA SER A 42 10.78 11.99 -14.33
C SER A 42 10.40 13.35 -14.88
N ASP A 43 9.09 13.64 -15.02
CA ASP A 43 8.60 14.97 -15.40
C ASP A 43 8.98 16.04 -14.36
N ILE A 44 8.77 15.76 -13.06
CA ILE A 44 9.19 16.67 -11.98
C ILE A 44 10.71 16.90 -12.03
N ASN A 45 11.51 15.84 -12.15
CA ASN A 45 12.97 15.91 -12.24
C ASN A 45 13.45 16.73 -13.44
N SER A 46 12.76 16.66 -14.57
CA SER A 46 13.09 17.49 -15.74
C SER A 46 12.91 18.99 -15.50
N LYS A 47 12.10 19.36 -14.50
CA LYS A 47 11.80 20.74 -14.10
C LYS A 47 12.63 21.19 -12.89
N ILE A 48 13.41 20.31 -12.28
CA ILE A 48 14.27 20.62 -11.13
C ILE A 48 15.63 21.14 -11.61
N ARG A 49 16.06 22.28 -11.08
CA ARG A 49 17.40 22.81 -11.34
C ARG A 49 18.42 22.17 -10.38
N PRO A 50 19.71 21.99 -10.77
CA PRO A 50 20.71 21.32 -9.93
C PRO A 50 20.96 21.92 -8.53
N ALA A 51 20.57 23.17 -8.29
CA ALA A 51 20.73 23.88 -7.02
C ALA A 51 19.41 24.07 -6.25
N GLU A 52 18.31 23.43 -6.67
CA GLU A 52 17.03 23.51 -5.96
C GLU A 52 17.04 22.70 -4.65
N SER A 53 16.32 23.20 -3.64
CA SER A 53 16.20 22.57 -2.33
C SER A 53 15.20 21.41 -2.35
N GLU A 54 15.25 20.54 -1.32
CA GLU A 54 14.25 19.50 -1.08
C GLU A 54 12.82 20.07 -1.05
N ASP A 55 12.65 21.21 -0.40
CA ASP A 55 11.37 21.95 -0.33
C ASP A 55 10.84 22.26 -1.75
N SER A 56 11.73 22.63 -2.69
CA SER A 56 11.33 22.88 -4.07
C SER A 56 10.80 21.62 -4.77
N VAL A 57 11.45 20.47 -4.57
CA VAL A 57 10.99 19.18 -5.12
C VAL A 57 9.61 18.83 -4.58
N ILE A 58 9.40 19.01 -3.28
CA ILE A 58 8.15 18.70 -2.59
C ILE A 58 7.01 19.60 -3.10
N VAL A 59 7.27 20.90 -3.21
CA VAL A 59 6.31 21.90 -3.70
C VAL A 59 5.95 21.61 -5.16
N LYS A 60 6.92 21.33 -6.02
CA LYS A 60 6.65 20.94 -7.42
C LYS A 60 5.86 19.64 -7.53
N ALA A 61 6.11 18.67 -6.65
CA ALA A 61 5.33 17.44 -6.60
C ALA A 61 3.88 17.70 -6.17
N MET A 62 3.64 18.62 -5.22
CA MET A 62 2.31 19.04 -4.80
C MET A 62 1.55 19.72 -5.94
N HIS A 63 2.15 20.74 -6.58
CA HIS A 63 1.55 21.44 -7.73
C HIS A 63 1.21 20.48 -8.87
N LEU A 64 2.15 19.63 -9.27
CA LEU A 64 1.88 18.66 -10.33
C LEU A 64 0.78 17.67 -9.93
N CYS A 65 0.74 17.22 -8.67
CA CYS A 65 -0.35 16.37 -8.19
C CYS A 65 -1.70 17.09 -8.29
N HIS A 66 -1.78 18.35 -7.86
CA HIS A 66 -2.97 19.17 -7.97
C HIS A 66 -3.43 19.28 -9.42
N ASP A 67 -2.55 19.76 -10.30
CA ASP A 67 -2.82 19.96 -11.73
C ASP A 67 -3.30 18.69 -12.42
N LEU A 68 -2.65 17.55 -12.13
CA LEU A 68 -3.01 16.27 -12.75
C LEU A 68 -4.42 15.82 -12.35
N LEU A 69 -4.81 16.00 -11.09
CA LEU A 69 -6.10 15.52 -10.60
C LEU A 69 -7.22 16.50 -10.94
N ILE A 70 -7.03 17.80 -10.74
CA ILE A 70 -8.06 18.81 -11.01
C ILE A 70 -8.42 18.85 -12.50
N THR A 71 -7.46 18.57 -13.39
CA THR A 71 -7.70 18.52 -14.83
C THR A 71 -8.45 17.25 -15.26
N ARG A 72 -8.28 16.14 -14.54
CA ARG A 72 -8.89 14.84 -14.89
C ARG A 72 -10.23 14.61 -14.22
N GLU A 73 -10.43 15.13 -13.02
CA GLU A 73 -11.64 14.96 -12.22
C GLU A 73 -12.93 15.21 -13.02
N PRO A 74 -13.09 16.32 -13.79
CA PRO A 74 -14.32 16.58 -14.54
C PRO A 74 -14.61 15.55 -15.64
N VAL A 75 -13.58 14.87 -16.16
CA VAL A 75 -13.74 13.84 -17.21
C VAL A 75 -14.44 12.60 -16.67
N PHE A 76 -14.23 12.29 -15.40
CA PHE A 76 -14.74 11.08 -14.75
C PHE A 76 -15.85 11.36 -13.73
N GLU A 77 -16.23 12.62 -13.56
CA GLU A 77 -17.32 13.05 -12.69
C GLU A 77 -18.62 12.33 -13.06
N GLY A 78 -19.40 11.91 -12.05
CA GLY A 78 -20.66 11.18 -12.23
C GLY A 78 -20.51 9.73 -12.74
N THR A 79 -19.30 9.28 -13.06
CA THR A 79 -19.08 7.92 -13.57
C THR A 79 -18.88 6.90 -12.43
N GLN A 80 -19.66 5.83 -12.45
CA GLN A 80 -19.48 4.71 -11.53
C GLN A 80 -18.64 3.60 -12.17
N PHE A 81 -17.39 3.49 -11.75
CA PHE A 81 -16.54 2.35 -12.11
C PHE A 81 -17.01 1.10 -11.36
N ARG A 82 -17.46 0.09 -12.09
CA ARG A 82 -17.83 -1.22 -11.55
C ARG A 82 -16.75 -2.23 -11.92
N GLY A 83 -15.94 -2.63 -10.95
CA GLY A 83 -14.85 -3.57 -11.16
C GLY A 83 -14.20 -3.98 -9.84
N PHE A 84 -13.40 -5.05 -9.91
CA PHE A 84 -12.61 -5.52 -8.76
C PHE A 84 -11.67 -4.42 -8.22
N GLU A 85 -11.08 -3.66 -9.13
CA GLU A 85 -10.16 -2.56 -8.80
C GLU A 85 -10.87 -1.39 -8.12
N SER A 86 -12.04 -0.97 -8.59
CA SER A 86 -12.78 0.15 -8.02
C SER A 86 -13.61 -0.18 -6.78
N GLY A 87 -13.88 -1.48 -6.55
CA GLY A 87 -14.73 -1.93 -5.44
C GLY A 87 -13.98 -2.52 -4.25
N LEU A 88 -12.80 -3.13 -4.47
CA LEU A 88 -12.06 -3.81 -3.41
C LEU A 88 -10.64 -3.26 -3.21
N LEU A 89 -9.90 -3.02 -4.29
CA LEU A 89 -8.51 -2.58 -4.18
C LEU A 89 -8.42 -1.06 -3.97
N GLU A 90 -9.01 -0.26 -4.85
CA GLU A 90 -8.88 1.21 -4.91
C GLU A 90 -7.40 1.65 -5.00
N PRO A 91 -6.64 1.25 -6.02
CA PRO A 91 -5.21 1.56 -6.14
C PRO A 91 -4.95 3.06 -6.35
N ALA A 92 -3.72 3.50 -6.10
CA ALA A 92 -3.36 4.91 -6.28
C ALA A 92 -3.40 5.35 -7.76
N SER A 93 -3.22 4.42 -8.69
CA SER A 93 -3.46 4.65 -10.13
C SER A 93 -4.91 5.03 -10.44
N LEU A 94 -5.89 4.44 -9.74
CA LEU A 94 -7.30 4.79 -9.89
C LEU A 94 -7.60 6.18 -9.31
N ASP A 95 -7.00 6.50 -8.16
CA ASP A 95 -7.09 7.85 -7.57
C ASP A 95 -6.47 8.90 -8.49
N LEU A 96 -5.32 8.60 -9.09
CA LEU A 96 -4.64 9.46 -10.06
C LEU A 96 -5.48 9.69 -11.32
N MET A 97 -6.23 8.68 -11.76
CA MET A 97 -7.10 8.80 -12.92
C MET A 97 -8.36 9.62 -12.60
N THR A 98 -9.01 9.34 -11.47
CA THR A 98 -10.42 9.75 -11.26
C THR A 98 -10.63 10.83 -10.22
N ALA A 99 -9.68 11.03 -9.30
CA ALA A 99 -9.81 11.93 -8.14
C ALA A 99 -11.08 11.71 -7.27
N ARG A 100 -11.79 10.58 -7.41
CA ARG A 100 -13.13 10.36 -6.81
C ARG A 100 -13.16 10.41 -5.28
N GLY A 101 -12.05 10.10 -4.62
CA GLY A 101 -11.90 10.21 -3.16
C GLY A 101 -11.69 11.65 -2.67
N ALA A 102 -11.84 12.65 -3.53
CA ALA A 102 -11.61 14.07 -3.26
C ALA A 102 -10.26 14.26 -2.54
N CYS A 103 -10.22 14.98 -1.42
CA CYS A 103 -9.00 15.19 -0.63
C CYS A 103 -8.21 13.90 -0.30
N GLY A 104 -8.91 12.76 -0.17
CA GLY A 104 -8.30 11.46 0.01
C GLY A 104 -7.46 11.01 -1.18
N SER A 105 -7.99 11.15 -2.41
CA SER A 105 -7.28 10.79 -3.65
C SER A 105 -6.05 11.68 -3.85
N TYR A 106 -6.20 12.99 -3.72
CA TYR A 106 -5.07 13.94 -3.81
C TYR A 106 -3.97 13.61 -2.80
N SER A 107 -4.34 13.34 -1.54
CA SER A 107 -3.38 12.96 -0.50
C SER A 107 -2.67 11.62 -0.79
N MET A 108 -3.38 10.62 -1.32
CA MET A 108 -2.79 9.32 -1.64
C MET A 108 -1.84 9.40 -2.83
N VAL A 109 -2.20 10.14 -3.87
CA VAL A 109 -1.35 10.35 -5.06
C VAL A 109 -0.09 11.13 -4.67
N LEU A 110 -0.22 12.26 -3.97
CA LEU A 110 0.94 13.04 -3.53
C LEU A 110 1.86 12.20 -2.62
N ALA A 111 1.30 11.49 -1.64
CA ALA A 111 2.09 10.64 -0.76
C ALA A 111 2.84 9.55 -1.55
N ARG A 112 2.23 9.00 -2.61
CA ARG A 112 2.85 7.98 -3.45
C ARG A 112 3.98 8.54 -4.32
N ILE A 113 3.83 9.76 -4.85
CA ILE A 113 4.91 10.48 -5.56
C ILE A 113 6.10 10.71 -4.63
N LEU A 114 5.84 11.25 -3.43
CA LEU A 114 6.87 11.58 -2.44
C LEU A 114 7.57 10.34 -1.87
N GLN A 115 6.87 9.22 -1.69
CA GLN A 115 7.51 7.94 -1.35
C GLN A 115 8.50 7.48 -2.41
N GLY A 116 8.26 7.80 -3.69
CA GLY A 116 9.21 7.54 -4.76
C GLY A 116 10.50 8.37 -4.62
N TYR A 117 10.46 9.53 -3.98
CA TYR A 117 11.66 10.30 -3.62
C TYR A 117 12.28 9.87 -2.29
N HIS A 118 11.78 8.79 -1.68
CA HIS A 118 12.21 8.30 -0.36
C HIS A 118 11.95 9.27 0.81
N TYR A 119 11.08 10.26 0.63
CA TYR A 119 10.62 11.07 1.76
C TYR A 119 9.74 10.24 2.70
N PRO A 120 9.98 10.26 4.02
CA PRO A 120 9.00 9.79 4.98
C PRO A 120 7.74 10.65 4.87
N VAL A 121 6.59 10.00 4.69
CA VAL A 121 5.30 10.68 4.52
C VAL A 121 4.26 10.16 5.50
N ARG A 122 3.33 11.04 5.88
CA ARG A 122 2.13 10.69 6.65
C ARG A 122 0.93 11.41 6.06
N ILE A 123 -0.18 10.68 5.91
CA ILE A 123 -1.46 11.29 5.54
C ILE A 123 -2.16 11.66 6.82
N ALA A 124 -2.49 12.94 6.94
CA ALA A 124 -3.03 13.56 8.13
C ALA A 124 -4.52 13.86 7.88
N GLN A 125 -5.38 13.41 8.79
CA GLN A 125 -6.82 13.60 8.72
C GLN A 125 -7.23 14.75 9.63
N MET A 126 -7.52 15.91 9.03
CA MET A 126 -7.84 17.13 9.75
C MET A 126 -9.19 17.02 10.47
N LYS A 127 -9.27 17.74 11.58
CA LYS A 127 -10.49 17.92 12.36
C LYS A 127 -11.22 19.18 11.88
N SER A 128 -12.53 19.07 11.70
CA SER A 128 -13.42 20.20 11.47
C SER A 128 -14.71 19.98 12.25
N GLY A 129 -15.20 21.01 12.94
CA GLY A 129 -16.43 20.94 13.72
C GLY A 129 -16.43 19.83 14.78
N GLY A 130 -15.27 19.49 15.35
CA GLY A 130 -15.16 18.38 16.32
C GLY A 130 -14.91 17.00 15.72
N ILE A 131 -15.04 16.84 14.40
CA ILE A 131 -15.00 15.54 13.70
C ILE A 131 -13.70 15.42 12.90
N PHE A 132 -12.97 14.31 13.10
CA PHE A 132 -11.77 13.99 12.32
C PHE A 132 -12.10 13.41 10.95
N ALA A 133 -11.18 13.59 10.00
CA ALA A 133 -11.31 13.18 8.60
C ALA A 133 -12.29 14.03 7.79
N ALA A 134 -12.45 15.30 8.16
CA ALA A 134 -13.15 16.29 7.35
C ALA A 134 -12.34 16.65 6.09
N HIS A 135 -11.03 16.77 6.23
CA HIS A 135 -10.09 16.99 5.13
C HIS A 135 -8.84 16.11 5.30
N ASN A 136 -8.19 15.74 4.20
CA ASN A 136 -6.92 15.01 4.26
C ASN A 136 -5.82 15.84 3.61
N ILE A 137 -4.69 15.91 4.30
CA ILE A 137 -3.46 16.58 3.86
C ILE A 137 -2.29 15.60 3.96
N VAL A 138 -1.15 15.97 3.39
CA VAL A 138 0.08 15.19 3.45
C VAL A 138 1.11 15.97 4.26
N GLU A 139 1.82 15.27 5.14
CA GLU A 139 3.07 15.79 5.67
C GLU A 139 4.23 14.95 5.15
N ALA A 140 5.30 15.65 4.75
CA ALA A 140 6.55 15.08 4.29
C ALA A 140 7.66 15.47 5.25
N LYS A 141 8.62 14.58 5.51
CA LYS A 141 9.76 14.89 6.36
C LYS A 141 10.95 15.34 5.50
N THR A 142 11.37 16.59 5.70
CA THR A 142 12.59 17.19 5.13
C THR A 142 13.73 17.16 6.15
N LEU A 143 14.90 17.65 5.76
CA LEU A 143 16.02 17.90 6.69
C LEU A 143 15.67 18.87 7.84
N HIS A 144 14.64 19.71 7.67
CA HIS A 144 14.26 20.74 8.64
C HIS A 144 13.06 20.36 9.51
N GLY A 145 12.41 19.24 9.23
CA GLY A 145 11.28 18.76 10.01
C GLY A 145 10.15 18.22 9.15
N TRP A 146 8.97 18.08 9.73
CA TRP A 146 7.77 17.78 8.99
C TRP A 146 7.22 19.06 8.37
N VAL A 147 6.89 19.00 7.09
CA VAL A 147 6.27 20.09 6.34
C VAL A 147 4.87 19.66 5.91
N VAL A 148 3.91 20.59 5.93
CA VAL A 148 2.52 20.30 5.59
C VAL A 148 2.15 20.76 4.18
N LEU A 149 1.42 19.91 3.48
CA LEU A 149 1.07 20.05 2.07
C LEU A 149 -0.40 19.70 1.88
N ASP A 150 -1.14 20.57 1.21
CA ASP A 150 -2.53 20.38 0.86
C ASP A 150 -2.68 20.31 -0.67
N PRO A 151 -2.62 19.10 -1.25
CA PRO A 151 -2.69 18.95 -2.71
C PRO A 151 -4.08 19.26 -3.28
N LEU A 152 -5.15 19.26 -2.48
CA LEU A 152 -6.47 19.59 -3.00
C LEU A 152 -6.59 21.09 -3.28
N PHE A 153 -6.13 21.91 -2.35
CA PHE A 153 -6.15 23.37 -2.49
C PHE A 153 -4.86 23.95 -3.07
N ASP A 154 -3.91 23.11 -3.45
CA ASP A 154 -2.60 23.53 -3.96
C ASP A 154 -1.83 24.48 -3.02
N VAL A 155 -1.88 24.20 -1.72
CA VAL A 155 -1.29 25.09 -0.71
C VAL A 155 -0.25 24.40 0.17
N CYS A 156 0.86 25.09 0.33
CA CYS A 156 1.88 24.84 1.33
C CYS A 156 2.20 26.16 2.03
N PHE A 157 2.65 26.10 3.27
CA PHE A 157 2.91 27.30 4.06
C PHE A 157 4.39 27.57 4.18
N VAL A 158 4.78 28.85 4.06
CA VAL A 158 6.14 29.31 4.21
C VAL A 158 6.25 30.15 5.48
N ASN A 159 7.18 29.79 6.35
CA ASN A 159 7.43 30.49 7.59
C ASN A 159 8.28 31.77 7.39
N PRO A 160 8.44 32.63 8.41
CA PRO A 160 9.25 33.86 8.29
C PRO A 160 10.72 33.63 7.90
N SER A 161 11.25 32.41 8.07
CA SER A 161 12.61 32.04 7.66
C SER A 161 12.68 31.54 6.21
N ASN A 162 11.60 31.69 5.44
CA ASN A 162 11.48 31.23 4.05
C ASN A 162 11.64 29.70 3.88
N LYS A 163 11.20 28.94 4.88
CA LYS A 163 11.16 27.47 4.85
C LYS A 163 9.72 26.98 4.91
N LEU A 164 9.46 25.76 4.43
CA LEU A 164 8.14 25.18 4.58
C LEU A 164 7.79 24.93 6.06
N ALA A 165 6.56 25.27 6.44
CA ALA A 165 6.05 25.13 7.79
C ALA A 165 5.44 23.74 8.03
N GLY A 166 5.51 23.26 9.27
CA GLY A 166 4.84 22.04 9.70
C GLY A 166 3.42 22.27 10.21
N PHE A 167 2.64 21.19 10.37
CA PHE A 167 1.25 21.28 10.84
C PHE A 167 1.13 22.04 12.18
N ASP A 168 1.96 21.71 13.16
CA ASP A 168 1.92 22.33 14.49
C ASP A 168 2.25 23.83 14.44
N GLU A 169 3.12 24.25 13.53
CA GLU A 169 3.47 25.65 13.36
C GLU A 169 2.30 26.44 12.77
N VAL A 170 1.65 25.87 11.75
CA VAL A 170 0.46 26.45 11.12
C VAL A 170 -0.70 26.55 12.11
N LYS A 171 -0.94 25.47 12.86
CA LYS A 171 -1.96 25.41 13.92
C LYS A 171 -1.79 26.51 14.98
N ASN A 172 -0.55 26.72 15.45
CA ASN A 172 -0.28 27.66 16.54
C ASN A 172 -0.18 29.13 16.08
N ASN A 173 -0.03 29.39 14.77
CA ASN A 173 0.14 30.72 14.21
C ASN A 173 -0.81 30.97 13.04
N TRP A 174 -2.06 30.50 13.15
CA TRP A 174 -3.02 30.48 12.06
C TRP A 174 -3.23 31.85 11.39
N ASP A 175 -3.29 32.92 12.19
CA ASP A 175 -3.47 34.29 11.69
C ASP A 175 -2.33 34.74 10.77
N TYR A 176 -1.10 34.27 11.00
CA TYR A 176 0.05 34.55 10.13
C TYR A 176 -0.04 33.80 8.79
N TYR A 177 -0.57 32.58 8.82
CA TYR A 177 -0.60 31.69 7.65
C TYR A 177 -1.86 31.84 6.80
N THR A 178 -2.96 32.33 7.36
CA THR A 178 -4.23 32.56 6.65
C THR A 178 -4.09 33.42 5.39
N PRO A 179 -3.27 34.49 5.35
CA PRO A 179 -3.05 35.27 4.13
C PRO A 179 -2.37 34.51 2.98
N GLN A 180 -1.76 33.35 3.25
CA GLN A 180 -1.12 32.50 2.22
C GLN A 180 -2.11 31.56 1.52
N LEU A 181 -3.37 31.50 1.99
CA LEU A 181 -4.38 30.63 1.43
C LEU A 181 -4.83 31.10 0.04
N PRO A 182 -5.14 30.17 -0.88
CA PRO A 182 -5.69 30.52 -2.19
C PRO A 182 -7.11 31.05 -2.08
N SER A 183 -7.54 31.77 -3.13
CA SER A 183 -8.94 32.17 -3.28
C SER A 183 -9.83 30.92 -3.39
N GLY A 184 -10.81 30.77 -2.49
CA GLY A 184 -11.71 29.61 -2.47
C GLY A 184 -11.32 28.52 -1.48
N TYR A 185 -10.31 28.73 -0.63
CA TYR A 185 -10.01 27.84 0.48
C TYR A 185 -11.21 27.71 1.44
N ASP A 186 -11.56 26.47 1.82
CA ASP A 186 -12.61 26.24 2.80
C ASP A 186 -12.09 26.48 4.23
N MET A 187 -12.54 27.59 4.83
CA MET A 187 -12.13 28.00 6.19
C MET A 187 -12.58 27.04 7.30
N ASN A 188 -13.42 26.05 6.98
CA ASN A 188 -13.67 24.93 7.90
C ASN A 188 -12.43 24.06 8.14
N TYR A 189 -11.40 24.15 7.29
CA TYR A 189 -10.15 23.40 7.37
C TYR A 189 -9.00 24.21 7.97
N ARG A 190 -9.25 24.98 9.03
CA ARG A 190 -8.28 25.89 9.68
C ARG A 190 -7.19 25.23 10.57
N TYR A 191 -6.74 24.03 10.23
CA TYR A 191 -5.61 23.36 10.91
C TYR A 191 -5.74 23.20 12.43
N GLU A 192 -6.97 23.02 12.96
CA GLU A 192 -7.22 22.92 14.41
C GLU A 192 -6.53 21.72 15.07
N ASP A 193 -6.64 20.57 14.42
CA ASP A 193 -6.15 19.30 14.94
C ASP A 193 -6.09 18.26 13.82
N VAL A 194 -5.32 17.20 14.07
CA VAL A 194 -5.10 16.15 13.07
C VAL A 194 -4.91 14.79 13.72
N ARG A 195 -5.35 13.74 13.03
CA ARG A 195 -4.98 12.36 13.36
C ARG A 195 -4.35 11.67 12.16
N TYR A 196 -3.39 10.79 12.41
CA TYR A 196 -2.70 10.07 11.34
C TYR A 196 -3.27 8.68 11.07
N SER A 197 -3.82 8.05 12.11
CA SER A 197 -4.50 6.75 12.01
C SER A 197 -5.78 6.77 12.81
N ASN A 198 -6.85 6.21 12.22
CA ASN A 198 -8.06 5.91 12.95
C ASN A 198 -7.90 4.57 13.69
N TRP A 199 -7.31 4.63 14.89
CA TRP A 199 -7.07 3.46 15.74
C TRP A 199 -8.35 2.78 16.26
N THR A 200 -9.54 3.32 16.00
CA THR A 200 -10.82 2.71 16.34
C THR A 200 -11.58 2.17 15.13
N LYS A 201 -11.00 2.23 13.92
CA LYS A 201 -11.66 1.81 12.67
C LYS A 201 -12.05 0.33 12.66
N ILE A 202 -11.16 -0.55 13.12
CA ILE A 202 -11.44 -1.97 13.31
C ILE A 202 -11.52 -2.20 14.81
N PRO A 203 -12.72 -2.51 15.35
CA PRO A 203 -12.88 -2.78 16.77
C PRO A 203 -11.89 -3.86 17.23
N ILE A 204 -11.39 -3.73 18.46
CA ILE A 204 -10.47 -4.66 19.13
C ILE A 204 -9.05 -4.67 18.54
N VAL A 205 -8.88 -4.92 17.24
CA VAL A 205 -7.56 -5.11 16.60
C VAL A 205 -6.73 -3.83 16.60
N MET A 206 -7.29 -2.73 16.07
CA MET A 206 -6.57 -1.47 15.97
C MET A 206 -6.27 -0.85 17.34
N PRO A 207 -7.20 -0.85 18.33
CA PRO A 207 -6.90 -0.41 19.68
C PRO A 207 -5.83 -1.26 20.38
N ALA A 208 -5.84 -2.59 20.19
CA ALA A 208 -4.83 -3.47 20.76
C ALA A 208 -3.43 -3.20 20.16
N LEU A 209 -3.36 -3.03 18.84
CA LEU A 209 -2.12 -2.65 18.14
C LEU A 209 -1.61 -1.29 18.65
N LYS A 210 -2.51 -0.31 18.78
CA LYS A 210 -2.19 1.01 19.33
C LYS A 210 -1.62 0.92 20.74
N LYS A 211 -2.25 0.15 21.63
CA LYS A 211 -1.75 -0.06 23.00
C LYS A 211 -0.36 -0.70 23.04
N MET A 212 -0.08 -1.66 22.15
CA MET A 212 1.25 -2.25 22.02
C MET A 212 2.30 -1.24 21.54
N LEU A 213 1.94 -0.39 20.58
CA LEU A 213 2.82 0.69 20.12
C LEU A 213 3.05 1.73 21.21
N ASP A 214 2.01 2.10 21.96
CA ASP A 214 2.12 3.02 23.10
C ASP A 214 3.10 2.51 24.16
N LEU A 215 3.15 1.20 24.38
CA LEU A 215 4.07 0.56 25.33
C LEU A 215 5.52 0.47 24.80
N THR A 216 5.70 0.28 23.48
CA THR A 216 7.04 0.04 22.90
C THR A 216 7.75 1.31 22.47
N ILE A 217 7.04 2.25 21.85
CA ILE A 217 7.62 3.49 21.28
C ILE A 217 7.09 4.78 21.94
N GLY A 218 6.13 4.65 22.86
CA GLY A 218 5.50 5.77 23.55
C GLY A 218 4.32 6.37 22.77
N LYS A 219 3.33 6.88 23.52
CA LYS A 219 2.11 7.48 22.97
C LYS A 219 2.36 8.55 21.90
N PRO A 220 3.24 9.56 22.11
CA PRO A 220 3.43 10.64 21.15
C PRO A 220 3.90 10.14 19.78
N LYS A 221 4.86 9.19 19.75
CA LYS A 221 5.34 8.60 18.49
C LYS A 221 4.28 7.71 17.85
N ALA A 222 3.59 6.90 18.65
CA ALA A 222 2.54 6.03 18.14
C ALA A 222 1.36 6.81 17.54
N ASP A 223 1.03 8.00 18.04
CA ASP A 223 -0.02 8.86 17.47
C ASP A 223 0.36 9.40 16.09
N THR A 224 1.65 9.60 15.82
CA THR A 224 2.15 10.08 14.52
C THR A 224 2.18 9.05 13.40
N ILE A 225 1.91 7.77 13.70
CA ILE A 225 1.93 6.71 12.68
C ILE A 225 0.72 6.85 11.78
N SER A 226 0.94 7.00 10.47
CA SER A 226 -0.09 6.96 9.44
C SER A 226 -0.12 5.59 8.79
N LEU A 227 -1.07 4.73 9.18
CA LEU A 227 -1.18 3.38 8.60
C LEU A 227 -1.46 3.43 7.10
N ARG A 228 -2.21 4.44 6.63
CA ARG A 228 -2.61 4.57 5.22
C ARG A 228 -1.41 4.61 4.27
N THR A 229 -0.30 5.22 4.67
CA THR A 229 0.89 5.33 3.80
C THR A 229 1.58 3.99 3.56
N TYR A 230 1.43 3.02 4.46
CA TYR A 230 1.92 1.65 4.27
C TYR A 230 1.03 0.85 3.31
N PHE A 231 -0.23 1.26 3.11
CA PHE A 231 -1.18 0.61 2.21
C PHE A 231 -1.33 1.30 0.86
N LEU A 232 -0.42 2.21 0.48
CA LEU A 232 -0.49 2.89 -0.83
C LEU A 232 -0.17 1.95 -2.00
N ARG A 233 0.77 1.01 -1.83
CA ARG A 233 1.17 0.04 -2.87
C ARG A 233 0.31 -1.22 -2.82
N LYS A 234 -0.99 -1.06 -3.08
CA LYS A 234 -2.00 -2.11 -2.86
C LYS A 234 -1.76 -3.37 -3.69
N TYR A 235 -1.36 -3.23 -4.96
CA TYR A 235 -1.01 -4.39 -5.80
C TYR A 235 0.20 -5.17 -5.25
N ASN A 236 1.22 -4.46 -4.76
CA ASN A 236 2.38 -5.10 -4.13
C ASN A 236 2.01 -5.85 -2.84
N ILE A 237 1.12 -5.28 -2.02
CA ILE A 237 0.60 -5.96 -0.83
C ILE A 237 -0.22 -7.19 -1.23
N GLY A 238 -1.10 -7.04 -2.22
CA GLY A 238 -1.87 -8.14 -2.80
C GLY A 238 -0.98 -9.28 -3.30
N PHE A 239 0.12 -8.94 -3.98
CA PHE A 239 1.14 -9.90 -4.41
C PHE A 239 1.71 -10.69 -3.24
N TYR A 240 2.22 -10.03 -2.19
CA TYR A 240 2.84 -10.72 -1.06
C TYR A 240 1.84 -11.56 -0.25
N VAL A 241 0.63 -11.05 -0.02
CA VAL A 241 -0.43 -11.82 0.65
C VAL A 241 -0.76 -13.07 -0.16
N ASN A 242 -0.95 -12.91 -1.47
CA ASN A 242 -1.24 -14.02 -2.36
C ASN A 242 -0.06 -15.01 -2.44
N LEU A 243 1.18 -14.54 -2.34
CA LEU A 243 2.38 -15.38 -2.35
C LEU A 243 2.45 -16.28 -1.11
N VAL A 244 2.16 -15.73 0.07
CA VAL A 244 2.09 -16.52 1.30
C VAL A 244 1.02 -17.60 1.20
N ILE A 245 -0.18 -17.24 0.71
CA ILE A 245 -1.26 -18.21 0.50
C ILE A 245 -0.86 -19.28 -0.50
N PHE A 246 -0.27 -18.89 -1.63
CA PHE A 246 0.23 -19.81 -2.66
C PHE A 246 1.23 -20.81 -2.08
N VAL A 247 2.24 -20.36 -1.34
CA VAL A 247 3.25 -21.24 -0.74
C VAL A 247 2.61 -22.27 0.19
N LEU A 248 1.65 -21.86 1.03
CA LEU A 248 0.94 -22.76 1.94
C LEU A 248 0.10 -23.81 1.19
N VAL A 249 -0.67 -23.38 0.18
CA VAL A 249 -1.50 -24.27 -0.65
C VAL A 249 -0.64 -25.21 -1.48
N PHE A 250 0.43 -24.70 -2.08
CA PHE A 250 1.38 -25.48 -2.88
C PHE A 250 2.06 -26.56 -2.02
N TYR A 251 2.57 -26.19 -0.85
CA TYR A 251 3.16 -27.14 0.09
C TYR A 251 2.18 -28.26 0.48
N PHE A 252 0.93 -27.90 0.79
CA PHE A 252 -0.10 -28.87 1.13
C PHE A 252 -0.46 -29.81 -0.04
N THR A 253 -0.53 -29.25 -1.25
CA THR A 253 -0.82 -29.99 -2.49
C THR A 253 0.29 -30.98 -2.80
N LEU A 254 1.55 -30.51 -2.75
CA LEU A 254 2.73 -31.32 -2.98
C LEU A 254 2.82 -32.47 -1.96
N SER A 255 2.59 -32.16 -0.68
CA SER A 255 2.57 -33.16 0.40
C SER A 255 1.54 -34.27 0.14
N LYS A 256 0.36 -33.91 -0.37
CA LYS A 256 -0.68 -34.88 -0.73
C LYS A 256 -0.34 -35.70 -1.97
N LEU A 257 0.20 -35.04 -3.00
CA LEU A 257 0.60 -35.72 -4.24
C LEU A 257 1.70 -36.76 -3.97
N ILE A 258 2.67 -36.40 -3.12
CA ILE A 258 3.72 -37.30 -2.62
C ILE A 258 3.08 -38.49 -1.89
N ARG A 259 2.17 -38.27 -0.94
CA ARG A 259 1.49 -39.37 -0.23
C ARG A 259 0.74 -40.29 -1.19
N ALA A 260 -0.02 -39.73 -2.13
CA ALA A 260 -0.82 -40.50 -3.07
C ALA A 260 0.04 -41.34 -4.04
N LYS A 261 1.17 -40.81 -4.54
CA LYS A 261 2.02 -41.49 -5.53
C LYS A 261 3.13 -42.36 -4.93
N LEU A 262 3.67 -41.99 -3.76
CA LEU A 262 4.82 -42.66 -3.15
C LEU A 262 4.42 -43.58 -1.99
N PHE A 263 3.33 -43.30 -1.27
CA PHE A 263 2.89 -44.10 -0.13
C PHE A 263 1.43 -44.54 -0.24
N PRO A 264 1.02 -45.26 -1.31
CA PRO A 264 -0.38 -45.62 -1.51
C PRO A 264 -0.95 -46.54 -0.43
N GLN A 265 -0.13 -47.18 0.42
CA GLN A 265 -0.59 -48.20 1.37
C GLN A 265 -0.27 -48.01 2.87
N LYS A 266 0.33 -46.91 3.37
CA LYS A 266 0.55 -46.77 4.83
C LYS A 266 0.52 -45.32 5.36
N ASN A 267 0.13 -45.17 6.63
CA ASN A 267 0.23 -43.97 7.47
C ASN A 267 1.70 -43.58 7.77
N ILE A 268 2.56 -43.50 6.75
CA ILE A 268 3.96 -43.13 6.92
C ILE A 268 4.02 -41.58 6.93
N PRO A 269 4.62 -40.95 7.97
CA PRO A 269 4.79 -39.51 7.99
C PRO A 269 5.72 -39.07 6.85
N VAL A 270 5.35 -37.98 6.18
CA VAL A 270 6.15 -37.40 5.08
C VAL A 270 7.33 -36.65 5.69
N THR A 271 8.48 -37.31 5.72
CA THR A 271 9.76 -36.71 6.11
C THR A 271 10.76 -36.87 4.96
N PHE A 272 11.76 -35.99 4.88
CA PHE A 272 12.82 -36.09 3.86
C PHE A 272 13.48 -37.48 3.84
N SER A 273 13.77 -38.03 5.01
CA SER A 273 14.37 -39.37 5.17
C SER A 273 13.47 -40.47 4.59
N ASN A 274 12.17 -40.43 4.87
CA ASN A 274 11.22 -41.43 4.37
C ASN A 274 11.05 -41.34 2.85
N VAL A 275 10.97 -40.13 2.29
CA VAL A 275 10.89 -39.90 0.85
C VAL A 275 12.14 -40.42 0.14
N TYR A 276 13.33 -40.08 0.66
CA TYR A 276 14.60 -40.56 0.11
C TYR A 276 14.72 -42.09 0.16
N LYS A 277 14.37 -42.71 1.30
CA LYS A 277 14.40 -44.17 1.47
C LYS A 277 13.49 -44.89 0.47
N TYR A 278 12.29 -44.37 0.24
CA TYR A 278 11.33 -44.97 -0.69
C TYR A 278 11.75 -44.78 -2.16
N LEU A 279 12.27 -43.60 -2.54
CA LEU A 279 12.81 -43.35 -3.87
C LEU A 279 14.00 -44.27 -4.17
N ARG A 280 14.91 -44.45 -3.21
CA ARG A 280 16.06 -45.36 -3.33
C ARG A 280 15.62 -46.80 -3.53
N MET A 281 14.66 -47.29 -2.75
CA MET A 281 14.11 -48.65 -2.91
C MET A 281 13.48 -48.85 -4.28
N ARG A 282 12.67 -47.89 -4.75
CA ARG A 282 12.00 -47.98 -6.06
C ARG A 282 12.98 -47.93 -7.24
N LEU A 283 14.08 -47.20 -7.12
CA LEU A 283 15.15 -47.17 -8.11
C LEU A 283 15.93 -48.50 -8.14
N GLN A 284 16.17 -49.12 -6.98
CA GLN A 284 16.80 -50.44 -6.90
C GLN A 284 15.91 -51.54 -7.51
N ASP A 285 14.60 -51.52 -7.25
CA ASP A 285 13.65 -52.48 -7.82
C ASP A 285 13.59 -52.42 -9.36
N LYS A 286 13.61 -51.20 -9.92
CA LYS A 286 13.68 -51.01 -11.38
C LYS A 286 15.00 -51.51 -11.99
N GLY A 287 16.13 -51.27 -11.31
CA GLY A 287 17.43 -51.75 -11.77
C GLY A 287 17.57 -53.28 -11.74
N LEU A 288 16.90 -53.95 -10.81
CA LEU A 288 16.86 -55.42 -10.74
C LEU A 288 15.96 -56.04 -11.82
N THR A 289 14.86 -55.38 -12.20
CA THR A 289 13.96 -55.88 -13.25
C THR A 289 14.54 -55.77 -14.66
N GLU A 290 15.44 -54.82 -14.92
CA GLU A 290 16.14 -54.72 -16.21
C GLU A 290 17.30 -55.72 -16.35
N ARG A 291 17.99 -56.06 -15.25
CA ARG A 291 19.07 -57.07 -15.27
C ARG A 291 18.58 -58.52 -15.34
N GLY A 292 17.33 -58.79 -14.97
CA GLY A 292 16.72 -60.12 -15.06
C GLY A 292 16.10 -60.46 -16.42
N ARG A 293 16.21 -59.57 -17.42
CA ARG A 293 15.67 -59.75 -18.78
C ARG A 293 16.74 -59.75 -19.89
N ALA A 294 18.01 -59.70 -19.52
CA ALA A 294 19.15 -59.93 -20.42
C ALA A 294 19.63 -61.37 -20.25
#